data_AF-A0A416Z9T1-F1
#
_entry.id   AF-A0A416Z9T1-F1
#
_cell.length_a   1.000
_cell.length_b   1.000
_cell.length_c   1.000
_cell.angle_alpha   90.00
_cell.angle_beta   90.00
_cell.angle_gamma   90.00
#
_symmetry.space_group_name_H-M   'P 1'
#
loop_
_entity.id
_entity.type
_entity.pdbx_description
1 polymer ?
#
loop_
_entity_poly.entity_id
_entity_poly.type
_entity_poly.pdbx_seq_one_letter_code
_entity_poly.pdbx_strand_id
1 'polypeptide(L)'
;MLENDVIFKGEVQVERGLRTRVSTSISFTFDEFRDFCVTNYFLESIKDEVSFREMWDELHSENPTICEGVERYCFCLAITKYQSNLLPWLQKCPQYESLYWDNVWNIEDRYLTASDAKMWKEQLVRGGIHATSVIRHLLGRRDREYFKIANIGLLFDTMDDMLLDMGMYTGFICQMFAIGTKRRGSLVKYGEGKVCAYDKFLSALNAILKHSNCQYVLRRIDFFRLSVYLYELFPQGTDEIWDIFFSQHPALALSLLKEMFEHPRSLIRDNVADILSNLRALHGNDPELASFDLSSYEREVSQQFRTICSQISEIFD
;
A
#
# COMPACT_ATOMS: atom_id res chain seq x y z
N MET A 1 -7.57 -28.00 19.34
CA MET A 1 -8.49 -29.13 19.54
C MET A 1 -9.84 -28.68 18.97
N LEU A 2 -10.06 -28.96 17.68
CA LEU A 2 -11.30 -28.70 16.96
C LEU A 2 -11.68 -30.04 16.35
N GLU A 3 -12.71 -30.67 16.92
CA GLU A 3 -13.41 -31.78 16.30
C GLU A 3 -14.12 -31.21 15.06
N ASN A 4 -13.40 -31.12 13.95
CA ASN A 4 -13.93 -30.69 12.66
C ASN A 4 -14.55 -31.91 11.96
N ASP A 5 -15.74 -32.29 12.40
CA ASP A 5 -16.59 -33.13 11.57
C ASP A 5 -17.05 -32.28 10.37
N VAL A 6 -16.47 -32.54 9.20
CA VAL A 6 -17.05 -32.11 7.93
C VAL A 6 -18.35 -32.90 7.76
N ILE A 7 -19.47 -32.31 8.17
CA ILE A 7 -20.78 -32.96 8.06
C ILE A 7 -21.20 -32.95 6.60
N PHE A 8 -20.91 -34.03 5.88
CA PHE A 8 -21.59 -34.35 4.62
C PHE A 8 -23.03 -34.74 4.94
N LYS A 9 -23.98 -33.81 4.86
CA LYS A 9 -25.39 -34.22 4.74
C LYS A 9 -25.55 -34.87 3.37
N GLY A 10 -25.74 -36.19 3.34
CA GLY A 10 -26.15 -36.92 2.13
C GLY A 10 -27.64 -36.74 1.81
N GLU A 11 -28.01 -37.26 0.63
CA GLU A 11 -29.34 -37.30 -0.01
C GLU A 11 -30.49 -36.63 0.76
N VAL A 12 -30.98 -35.51 0.21
CA VAL A 12 -32.21 -34.88 0.67
C VAL A 12 -33.26 -35.10 -0.41
N GLN A 13 -34.34 -35.81 -0.11
CA GLN A 13 -35.51 -35.80 -0.99
C GLN A 13 -36.11 -34.39 -0.98
N VAL A 14 -35.93 -33.67 -2.09
CA VAL A 14 -36.52 -32.34 -2.27
C VAL A 14 -37.75 -32.51 -3.16
N GLU A 15 -38.94 -32.35 -2.59
CA GLU A 15 -40.16 -32.23 -3.39
C GLU A 15 -40.17 -30.87 -4.10
N ARG A 16 -40.06 -30.87 -5.43
CA ARG A 16 -40.32 -29.68 -6.26
C ARG A 16 -41.54 -29.95 -7.14
N GLY A 17 -42.69 -29.38 -6.76
CA GLY A 17 -43.95 -29.55 -7.49
C GLY A 17 -44.55 -30.96 -7.36
N LEU A 18 -45.31 -31.41 -8.36
CA LEU A 18 -46.00 -32.72 -8.37
C LEU A 18 -45.08 -33.93 -8.68
N ARG A 19 -43.76 -33.73 -8.79
CA ARG A 19 -42.78 -34.80 -9.02
C ARG A 19 -41.77 -34.84 -7.88
N THR A 20 -41.67 -36.00 -7.24
CA THR A 20 -40.58 -36.30 -6.32
C THR A 20 -39.29 -36.44 -7.13
N ARG A 21 -38.32 -35.57 -6.91
CA ARG A 21 -36.98 -35.68 -7.51
C ARG A 21 -36.02 -35.98 -6.38
N VAL A 22 -35.33 -37.11 -6.47
CA VAL A 22 -34.22 -37.39 -5.55
C VAL A 22 -33.07 -36.49 -5.98
N SER A 23 -32.66 -35.58 -5.11
CA SER A 23 -31.50 -34.72 -5.34
C SER A 23 -30.49 -34.93 -4.22
N THR A 24 -29.26 -35.25 -4.59
CA THR A 24 -28.17 -35.26 -3.62
C THR A 24 -27.76 -33.81 -3.36
N SER A 25 -28.04 -33.31 -2.17
CA SER A 25 -27.55 -32.00 -1.72
C SER A 25 -26.31 -32.24 -0.87
N ILE A 26 -25.24 -31.49 -1.12
CA ILE A 26 -24.03 -31.48 -0.28
C ILE A 26 -23.99 -30.12 0.40
N SER A 27 -24.16 -30.11 1.73
CA SER A 27 -24.03 -28.89 2.53
C SER A 27 -22.63 -28.78 3.10
N PHE A 28 -22.02 -27.59 2.97
CA PHE A 28 -20.74 -27.28 3.59
C PHE A 28 -20.96 -26.36 4.78
N THR A 29 -20.31 -26.64 5.90
CA THR A 29 -20.32 -25.76 7.09
C THR A 29 -19.37 -24.58 6.93
N PHE A 30 -18.34 -24.71 6.08
CA PHE A 30 -17.32 -23.70 5.83
C PHE A 30 -17.31 -23.32 4.36
N ASP A 31 -17.59 -22.05 4.08
CA ASP A 31 -17.69 -21.51 2.71
C ASP A 31 -16.33 -21.61 1.98
N GLU A 32 -15.21 -21.36 2.67
CA GLU A 32 -13.89 -21.46 2.05
C GLU A 32 -13.55 -22.88 1.58
N PHE A 33 -13.99 -23.90 2.32
CA PHE A 33 -13.77 -25.30 1.95
C PHE A 33 -14.70 -25.72 0.80
N ARG A 34 -15.96 -25.27 0.81
CA ARG A 34 -16.89 -25.43 -0.32
C ARG A 34 -16.29 -24.88 -1.60
N ASP A 35 -15.87 -23.63 -1.57
CA ASP A 35 -15.40 -22.91 -2.74
C ASP A 35 -14.14 -23.57 -3.31
N PHE A 36 -13.23 -24.02 -2.43
CA PHE A 36 -12.07 -24.83 -2.82
C PHE A 36 -12.47 -26.15 -3.51
N CYS A 37 -13.38 -26.92 -2.92
CA CYS A 37 -13.83 -28.19 -3.48
C CYS A 37 -14.53 -28.01 -4.83
N VAL A 38 -15.42 -27.02 -4.94
CA VAL A 38 -16.14 -26.68 -6.16
C VAL A 38 -15.16 -26.23 -7.25
N THR A 39 -14.20 -25.36 -6.92
CA THR A 39 -13.18 -24.90 -7.86
C THR A 39 -12.34 -26.05 -8.41
N ASN A 40 -11.83 -26.93 -7.53
CA ASN A 40 -11.04 -28.07 -7.97
C ASN A 40 -11.87 -29.03 -8.82
N TYR A 41 -13.12 -29.28 -8.43
CA TYR A 41 -14.00 -30.12 -9.23
C TYR A 41 -14.13 -29.58 -10.66
N PHE A 42 -14.36 -28.29 -10.83
CA PHE A 42 -14.46 -27.71 -12.18
C PHE A 42 -13.15 -27.81 -12.96
N LEU A 43 -12.01 -27.50 -12.33
CA LEU A 43 -10.70 -27.54 -12.99
C LEU A 43 -10.25 -28.97 -13.34
N GLU A 44 -10.70 -29.99 -12.61
CA GLU A 44 -10.36 -31.40 -12.86
C GLU A 44 -11.33 -32.08 -13.84
N SER A 45 -12.61 -31.67 -13.81
CA SER A 45 -13.68 -32.34 -14.56
C SER A 45 -13.82 -31.82 -15.99
N ILE A 46 -13.48 -30.56 -16.24
CA ILE A 46 -13.67 -29.90 -17.53
C ILE A 46 -12.32 -29.77 -18.23
N LYS A 47 -12.18 -30.41 -19.39
CA LYS A 47 -10.89 -30.54 -20.09
C LYS A 47 -10.72 -29.59 -21.28
N ASP A 48 -11.81 -29.02 -21.77
CA ASP A 48 -11.79 -28.11 -22.90
C ASP A 48 -12.23 -26.69 -22.49
N GLU A 49 -11.69 -25.71 -23.20
CA GLU A 49 -11.89 -24.28 -22.92
C GLU A 49 -13.35 -23.84 -23.13
N VAL A 50 -14.08 -24.48 -24.05
CA VAL A 50 -15.45 -24.10 -24.40
C VAL A 50 -16.40 -24.45 -23.25
N SER A 51 -16.38 -25.70 -22.79
CA SER A 51 -17.19 -26.12 -21.65
C SER A 51 -16.81 -25.39 -20.36
N PHE A 52 -15.53 -25.04 -20.17
CA PHE A 52 -15.13 -24.28 -18.98
C PHE A 52 -15.68 -22.85 -19.02
N ARG A 53 -15.70 -22.22 -20.21
CA ARG A 53 -16.32 -20.91 -20.40
C ARG A 53 -17.82 -20.92 -20.18
N GLU A 54 -18.53 -21.90 -20.72
CA GLU A 54 -19.99 -22.04 -20.51
C GLU A 54 -20.32 -22.15 -19.02
N MET A 55 -19.57 -22.98 -18.28
CA MET A 55 -19.73 -23.11 -16.83
C MET A 55 -19.40 -21.81 -16.08
N TRP A 56 -18.32 -21.13 -16.47
CA TRP A 56 -17.93 -19.85 -15.89
C TRP A 56 -19.02 -18.78 -16.06
N ASP A 57 -19.59 -18.69 -17.26
CA ASP A 57 -20.66 -17.75 -17.57
C ASP A 57 -21.95 -18.10 -16.80
N GLU A 58 -22.28 -19.39 -16.67
CA GLU A 58 -23.41 -19.88 -15.87
C GLU A 58 -23.27 -19.50 -14.38
N LEU A 59 -22.08 -19.69 -13.79
CA LEU A 59 -21.79 -19.30 -12.41
C LEU A 59 -22.06 -17.81 -12.17
N HIS A 60 -21.63 -16.96 -13.11
CA HIS A 60 -21.83 -15.52 -13.04
C HIS A 60 -23.30 -15.12 -13.15
N SER A 61 -24.10 -15.82 -13.96
CA SER A 61 -25.51 -15.49 -14.13
C SER A 61 -26.42 -16.05 -13.04
N GLU A 62 -26.13 -17.25 -12.51
CA GLU A 62 -27.08 -18.00 -11.69
C GLU A 62 -26.69 -18.13 -10.22
N ASN A 63 -25.39 -18.05 -9.88
CA ASN A 63 -24.89 -18.41 -8.56
C ASN A 63 -23.83 -17.42 -8.02
N PRO A 64 -24.16 -16.13 -7.82
CA PRO A 64 -23.18 -15.08 -7.51
C PRO A 64 -22.38 -15.34 -6.23
N THR A 65 -22.98 -15.92 -5.19
CA THR A 65 -22.27 -16.23 -3.93
C THR A 65 -21.23 -17.34 -4.08
N ILE A 66 -21.51 -18.36 -4.92
CA ILE A 66 -20.54 -19.42 -5.20
C ILE A 66 -19.47 -18.90 -6.15
N CYS A 67 -19.89 -18.04 -7.10
CA CYS A 67 -19.01 -17.40 -8.07
C CYS A 67 -17.86 -16.65 -7.38
N GLU A 68 -18.14 -15.77 -6.41
CA GLU A 68 -17.09 -15.00 -5.70
C GLU A 68 -15.99 -15.91 -5.11
N GLY A 69 -16.41 -17.00 -4.48
CA GLY A 69 -15.51 -18.00 -3.92
C GLY A 69 -14.67 -18.69 -4.98
N VAL A 70 -15.33 -19.21 -6.03
CA VAL A 70 -14.67 -19.92 -7.13
C VAL A 70 -13.70 -19.02 -7.89
N GLU A 71 -14.10 -17.79 -8.16
CA GLU A 71 -13.29 -16.75 -8.79
C GLU A 71 -11.99 -16.51 -8.03
N ARG A 72 -12.09 -16.26 -6.72
CA ARG A 72 -10.92 -16.06 -5.85
C ARG A 72 -9.97 -17.26 -5.90
N TYR A 73 -10.49 -18.48 -5.80
CA TYR A 73 -9.64 -19.68 -5.83
C TYR A 73 -9.02 -19.93 -7.21
N CYS A 74 -9.77 -19.73 -8.29
CA CYS A 74 -9.27 -19.77 -9.66
C CYS A 74 -8.12 -18.77 -9.86
N PHE A 75 -8.27 -17.53 -9.38
CA PHE A 75 -7.21 -16.54 -9.41
C PHE A 75 -5.97 -16.99 -8.63
N CYS A 76 -6.13 -17.42 -7.38
CA CYS A 76 -5.02 -17.91 -6.57
C CYS A 76 -4.27 -19.06 -7.25
N LEU A 77 -5.00 -20.04 -7.80
CA LEU A 77 -4.41 -21.17 -8.50
C LEU A 77 -3.74 -20.76 -9.81
N ALA A 78 -4.31 -19.80 -10.54
CA ALA A 78 -3.74 -19.25 -11.76
C ALA A 78 -2.41 -18.55 -11.50
N ILE A 79 -2.27 -17.81 -10.40
CA ILE A 79 -1.02 -17.11 -10.07
C ILE A 79 0.03 -18.05 -9.47
N THR A 80 -0.38 -19.10 -8.76
CA THR A 80 0.55 -19.94 -7.99
C THR A 80 0.95 -21.25 -8.68
N LYS A 81 -0.02 -22.13 -8.96
CA LYS A 81 0.23 -23.53 -9.33
C LYS A 81 0.04 -23.80 -10.81
N TYR A 82 -0.95 -23.16 -11.44
CA TYR A 82 -1.38 -23.44 -12.81
C TYR A 82 -1.12 -22.26 -13.75
N GLN A 83 -0.04 -21.51 -13.50
CA GLN A 83 0.31 -20.28 -14.22
C GLN A 83 0.43 -20.45 -15.74
N SER A 84 0.93 -21.60 -16.23
CA SER A 84 1.07 -21.83 -17.67
C SER A 84 -0.27 -22.05 -18.40
N ASN A 85 -1.29 -22.53 -17.68
CA ASN A 85 -2.52 -23.04 -18.29
C ASN A 85 -3.73 -22.18 -17.95
N LEU A 86 -3.93 -21.86 -16.67
CA LEU A 86 -5.13 -21.18 -16.19
C LEU A 86 -5.00 -19.66 -16.30
N LEU A 87 -3.83 -19.08 -16.02
CA LEU A 87 -3.63 -17.64 -16.07
C LEU A 87 -3.87 -17.04 -17.48
N PRO A 88 -3.35 -17.62 -18.58
CA PRO A 88 -3.60 -17.08 -19.92
C PRO A 88 -5.08 -17.15 -20.33
N TRP A 89 -5.82 -18.12 -19.80
CA TRP A 89 -7.26 -18.20 -20.00
C TRP A 89 -7.96 -17.10 -19.20
N LEU A 90 -7.66 -17.00 -17.90
CA LEU A 90 -8.28 -16.05 -17.00
C LEU A 90 -8.06 -14.60 -17.45
N GLN A 91 -6.86 -14.29 -17.98
CA GLN A 91 -6.52 -12.98 -18.54
C GLN A 91 -7.34 -12.57 -19.77
N LYS A 92 -7.99 -13.52 -20.46
CA LYS A 92 -8.92 -13.23 -21.58
C LYS A 92 -10.34 -12.97 -21.09
N CYS A 93 -10.65 -13.25 -19.83
CA CYS A 93 -11.98 -13.05 -19.29
C CYS A 93 -12.23 -11.57 -18.99
N PRO A 94 -13.42 -11.04 -19.31
CA PRO A 94 -13.77 -9.64 -19.02
C PRO A 94 -13.62 -9.24 -17.55
N GLN A 95 -13.76 -10.21 -16.63
CA GLN A 95 -13.69 -10.02 -15.18
C GLN A 95 -12.25 -10.02 -14.64
N TYR A 96 -11.23 -10.28 -15.48
CA TYR A 96 -9.86 -10.44 -14.97
C TYR A 96 -9.35 -9.21 -14.21
N GLU A 97 -9.66 -8.01 -14.69
CA GLU A 97 -9.18 -6.78 -14.05
C GLU A 97 -9.75 -6.63 -12.64
N SER A 98 -11.06 -6.77 -12.45
CA SER A 98 -11.68 -6.73 -11.12
C SER A 98 -11.15 -7.86 -10.24
N LEU A 99 -11.09 -9.07 -10.81
CA LEU A 99 -10.62 -10.26 -10.10
C LEU A 99 -9.18 -10.09 -9.59
N TYR A 100 -8.31 -9.50 -10.40
CA TYR A 100 -6.94 -9.19 -10.03
C TYR A 100 -6.90 -8.24 -8.83
N TRP A 101 -7.59 -7.10 -8.91
CA TRP A 101 -7.50 -6.07 -7.87
C TRP A 101 -8.13 -6.49 -6.54
N ASP A 102 -9.15 -7.34 -6.60
CA ASP A 102 -9.82 -7.87 -5.41
C ASP A 102 -8.97 -8.93 -4.69
N ASN A 103 -8.10 -9.65 -5.43
CA ASN A 103 -7.45 -10.85 -4.89
C ASN A 103 -5.92 -10.81 -4.83
N VAL A 104 -5.24 -9.92 -5.56
CA VAL A 104 -3.76 -9.86 -5.60
C VAL A 104 -3.14 -9.67 -4.22
N TRP A 105 -3.85 -9.00 -3.31
CA TRP A 105 -3.38 -8.74 -1.95
C TRP A 105 -3.36 -9.98 -1.05
N ASN A 106 -4.08 -11.03 -1.43
CA ASN A 106 -4.11 -12.32 -0.72
C ASN A 106 -3.01 -13.29 -1.20
N ILE A 107 -2.29 -12.92 -2.26
CA ILE A 107 -1.20 -13.72 -2.81
C ILE A 107 0.07 -13.48 -1.99
N GLU A 108 0.79 -14.56 -1.70
CA GLU A 108 2.11 -14.49 -1.07
C GLU A 108 3.12 -13.79 -2.00
N ASP A 109 4.00 -12.99 -1.41
CA ASP A 109 4.87 -12.09 -2.17
C ASP A 109 5.79 -12.80 -3.17
N ARG A 110 6.19 -14.05 -2.89
CA ARG A 110 7.00 -14.88 -3.78
C ARG A 110 6.37 -15.18 -5.15
N TYR A 111 5.07 -15.01 -5.29
CA TYR A 111 4.36 -15.23 -6.57
C TYR A 111 4.06 -13.93 -7.31
N LEU A 112 4.33 -12.78 -6.68
CA LEU A 112 4.23 -11.50 -7.37
C LEU A 112 5.42 -11.33 -8.33
N THR A 113 5.25 -10.46 -9.31
CA THR A 113 6.24 -10.23 -10.36
C THR A 113 6.58 -8.74 -10.48
N ALA A 114 7.66 -8.44 -11.22
CA ALA A 114 7.98 -7.06 -11.59
C ALA A 114 6.86 -6.40 -12.44
N SER A 115 6.06 -7.19 -13.16
CA SER A 115 4.92 -6.68 -13.92
C SER A 115 3.83 -6.15 -13.00
N ASP A 116 3.58 -6.83 -11.87
CA ASP A 116 2.61 -6.39 -10.86
C ASP A 116 3.05 -5.06 -10.26
N ALA A 117 4.32 -4.98 -9.83
CA ALA A 117 4.89 -3.76 -9.29
C ALA A 117 4.77 -2.59 -10.29
N LYS A 118 5.06 -2.83 -11.58
CA LYS A 118 4.92 -1.82 -12.63
C LYS A 118 3.48 -1.34 -12.76
N MET A 119 2.51 -2.24 -12.79
CA MET A 119 1.09 -1.89 -12.90
C MET A 119 0.62 -1.06 -11.69
N TRP A 120 1.11 -1.38 -10.49
CA TRP A 120 0.82 -0.60 -9.30
C TRP A 120 1.44 0.79 -9.36
N LYS A 121 2.71 0.92 -9.79
CA LYS A 121 3.33 2.22 -10.04
C LYS A 121 2.52 3.06 -11.00
N GLU A 122 2.04 2.48 -12.11
CA GLU A 122 1.21 3.18 -13.08
C GLU A 122 -0.10 3.69 -12.48
N GLN A 123 -0.75 2.93 -11.60
CA GLN A 123 -1.93 3.40 -10.87
C GLN A 123 -1.61 4.60 -9.97
N LEU A 124 -0.47 4.58 -9.27
CA LEU A 124 -0.05 5.69 -8.42
C LEU A 124 0.25 6.95 -9.23
N VAL A 125 1.02 6.82 -10.31
CA VAL A 125 1.43 7.94 -11.19
C VAL A 125 0.24 8.57 -11.91
N ARG A 126 -0.70 7.76 -12.39
CA ARG A 126 -1.86 8.26 -13.15
C ARG A 126 -3.04 8.67 -12.26
N GLY A 127 -2.93 8.53 -10.95
CA GLY A 127 -4.06 8.73 -10.04
C GLY A 127 -5.23 7.77 -10.34
N GLY A 128 -4.91 6.53 -10.68
CA GLY A 128 -5.90 5.51 -11.07
C GLY A 128 -6.81 5.10 -9.91
N ILE A 129 -7.93 4.45 -10.25
CA ILE A 129 -9.00 4.10 -9.30
C ILE A 129 -8.52 3.18 -8.16
N HIS A 130 -7.42 2.44 -8.37
CA HIS A 130 -6.86 1.54 -7.37
C HIS A 130 -5.72 2.17 -6.55
N ALA A 131 -5.31 3.41 -6.83
CA ALA A 131 -4.15 4.05 -6.19
C ALA A 131 -4.24 4.03 -4.66
N THR A 132 -5.41 4.35 -4.10
CA THR A 132 -5.61 4.33 -2.65
C THR A 132 -5.44 2.92 -2.05
N SER A 133 -5.93 1.90 -2.74
CA SER A 133 -5.79 0.49 -2.31
C SER A 133 -4.33 0.08 -2.33
N VAL A 134 -3.61 0.39 -3.42
CA VAL A 134 -2.18 0.14 -3.56
C VAL A 134 -1.42 0.75 -2.38
N ILE A 135 -1.60 2.04 -2.09
CA ILE A 135 -0.88 2.71 -1.00
C ILE A 135 -1.15 2.02 0.33
N ARG A 136 -2.42 1.71 0.66
CA ARG A 136 -2.76 1.04 1.93
C ARG A 136 -2.05 -0.30 2.08
N HIS A 137 -1.98 -1.09 1.02
CA HIS A 137 -1.28 -2.38 1.06
C HIS A 137 0.23 -2.22 1.20
N LEU A 138 0.85 -1.29 0.45
CA LEU A 138 2.29 -1.03 0.57
C LEU A 138 2.66 -0.51 1.97
N LEU A 139 1.84 0.37 2.57
CA LEU A 139 2.04 0.86 3.94
C LEU A 139 1.95 -0.26 5.00
N GLY A 140 1.15 -1.31 4.73
CA GLY A 140 1.04 -2.48 5.59
C GLY A 140 2.25 -3.42 5.52
N ARG A 141 2.96 -3.43 4.39
CA ARG A 141 4.06 -4.37 4.07
C ARG A 141 5.43 -3.70 4.24
N ARG A 142 5.84 -3.49 5.49
CA ARG A 142 7.08 -2.75 5.84
C ARG A 142 8.31 -3.63 6.00
N ASP A 143 8.12 -4.91 6.26
CA ASP A 143 9.23 -5.86 6.36
C ASP A 143 9.76 -6.15 4.96
N ARG A 144 10.76 -5.37 4.51
CA ARG A 144 11.37 -5.50 3.18
C ARG A 144 12.18 -6.79 3.03
N GLU A 145 12.50 -7.45 4.15
CA GLU A 145 13.13 -8.77 4.11
C GLU A 145 12.12 -9.87 3.80
N TYR A 146 10.90 -9.75 4.32
CA TYR A 146 9.82 -10.68 4.04
C TYR A 146 9.10 -10.38 2.71
N PHE A 147 8.74 -9.13 2.47
CA PHE A 147 8.07 -8.68 1.25
C PHE A 147 9.11 -8.11 0.28
N LYS A 148 9.48 -8.89 -0.74
CA LYS A 148 10.49 -8.52 -1.73
C LYS A 148 9.94 -7.60 -2.82
N ILE A 149 8.67 -7.72 -3.19
CA ILE A 149 8.06 -6.96 -4.29
C ILE A 149 7.06 -5.94 -3.77
N ALA A 150 6.02 -6.39 -3.07
CA ALA A 150 4.95 -5.52 -2.58
C ALA A 150 5.29 -4.99 -1.20
N ASN A 151 6.14 -3.98 -1.12
CA ASN A 151 6.52 -3.37 0.14
C ASN A 151 6.52 -1.84 0.05
N ILE A 152 6.64 -1.19 1.20
CA ILE A 152 6.68 0.28 1.30
C ILE A 152 7.81 0.94 0.48
N GLY A 153 8.89 0.22 0.18
CA GLY A 153 9.95 0.68 -0.72
C GLY A 153 9.43 1.02 -2.11
N LEU A 154 8.46 0.26 -2.64
CA LEU A 154 7.84 0.57 -3.93
C LEU A 154 7.14 1.94 -3.92
N LEU A 155 6.54 2.32 -2.78
CA LEU A 155 5.94 3.63 -2.62
C LEU A 155 7.01 4.73 -2.64
N PHE A 156 8.12 4.55 -1.92
CA PHE A 156 9.24 5.50 -1.91
C PHE A 156 9.86 5.66 -3.30
N ASP A 157 10.17 4.55 -3.99
CA ASP A 157 10.69 4.59 -5.36
C ASP A 157 9.75 5.36 -6.30
N THR A 158 8.44 5.17 -6.14
CA THR A 158 7.44 5.87 -6.97
C THR A 158 7.40 7.35 -6.64
N MET A 159 7.48 7.72 -5.36
CA MET A 159 7.52 9.12 -4.94
C MET A 159 8.82 9.79 -5.42
N ASP A 160 9.94 9.06 -5.43
CA ASP A 160 11.21 9.54 -5.96
C ASP A 160 11.16 9.75 -7.47
N ASP A 161 10.48 8.88 -8.20
CA ASP A 161 10.21 9.07 -9.63
C ASP A 161 9.33 10.31 -9.86
N MET A 162 8.28 10.49 -9.04
CA MET A 162 7.41 11.68 -9.10
C MET A 162 8.14 12.98 -8.75
N LEU A 163 9.14 12.96 -7.88
CA LEU A 163 9.92 14.16 -7.52
C LEU A 163 10.73 14.75 -8.69
N LEU A 164 10.87 14.02 -9.81
CA LEU A 164 11.39 14.58 -11.05
C LEU A 164 10.44 15.60 -11.69
N ASP A 165 9.15 15.54 -11.34
CA ASP A 165 8.10 16.50 -11.71
C ASP A 165 7.38 16.95 -10.43
N MET A 166 7.80 18.09 -9.90
CA MET A 166 7.25 18.65 -8.66
C MET A 166 5.72 18.84 -8.72
N GLY A 167 5.13 19.14 -9.89
CA GLY A 167 3.69 19.26 -10.03
C GLY A 167 2.98 17.93 -9.82
N MET A 168 3.53 16.85 -10.39
CA MET A 168 3.05 15.49 -10.19
C MET A 168 3.16 15.06 -8.72
N TYR A 169 4.33 15.30 -8.12
CA TYR A 169 4.57 14.99 -6.71
C TYR A 169 3.60 15.70 -5.77
N THR A 170 3.48 17.03 -5.89
CA THR A 170 2.59 17.84 -5.05
C THR A 170 1.13 17.44 -5.25
N GLY A 171 0.72 17.16 -6.49
CA GLY A 171 -0.62 16.66 -6.80
C GLY A 171 -0.91 15.33 -6.08
N PHE A 172 0.03 14.38 -6.16
CA PHE A 172 -0.07 13.07 -5.51
C PHE A 172 -0.20 13.18 -3.99
N ILE A 173 0.70 13.89 -3.31
CA ILE A 173 0.67 13.98 -1.84
C ILE A 173 -0.57 14.73 -1.34
N CYS A 174 -1.03 15.75 -2.06
CA CYS A 174 -2.25 16.48 -1.72
C CYS A 174 -3.49 15.61 -1.91
N GLN A 175 -3.55 14.83 -2.99
CA GLN A 175 -4.67 13.93 -3.25
C GLN A 175 -4.75 12.83 -2.17
N MET A 176 -3.63 12.19 -1.86
CA MET A 176 -3.61 10.98 -1.03
C MET A 176 -3.56 11.29 0.47
N PHE A 177 -2.90 12.37 0.87
CA PHE A 177 -2.53 12.66 2.26
C PHE A 177 -2.92 14.05 2.80
N ALA A 178 -3.56 14.94 2.03
CA ALA A 178 -3.87 16.30 2.50
C ALA A 178 -4.52 16.36 3.90
N ILE A 179 -4.17 17.40 4.68
CA ILE A 179 -4.68 17.65 6.04
C ILE A 179 -6.21 17.63 6.09
N GLY A 180 -6.77 17.00 7.13
CA GLY A 180 -8.20 17.04 7.41
C GLY A 180 -8.63 18.42 7.92
N THR A 181 -9.25 19.26 7.09
CA THR A 181 -9.87 20.49 7.59
C THR A 181 -11.12 20.16 8.41
N LYS A 182 -11.10 20.41 9.72
CA LYS A 182 -12.33 20.50 10.52
C LYS A 182 -13.06 21.79 10.18
N ARG A 183 -14.04 21.76 9.28
CA ARG A 183 -15.04 22.85 9.24
C ARG A 183 -15.94 22.71 10.47
N ARG A 184 -16.03 23.78 11.29
CA ARG A 184 -16.93 23.87 12.45
C ARG A 184 -18.33 23.39 12.05
N GLY A 185 -18.84 22.36 12.73
CA GLY A 185 -20.23 21.92 12.64
C GLY A 185 -20.56 20.85 11.60
N SER A 186 -19.63 20.48 10.71
CA SER A 186 -19.83 19.33 9.81
C SER A 186 -18.61 18.43 9.85
N LEU A 187 -18.80 17.15 10.18
CA LEU A 187 -17.83 16.11 9.85
C LEU A 187 -17.61 16.20 8.33
N VAL A 188 -16.54 16.85 7.90
CA VAL A 188 -16.09 16.75 6.51
C VAL A 188 -15.81 15.27 6.32
N LYS A 189 -16.70 14.58 5.62
CA LYS A 189 -16.45 13.21 5.16
C LYS A 189 -15.10 13.29 4.46
N TYR A 190 -14.12 12.56 5.00
CA TYR A 190 -12.92 12.25 4.27
C TYR A 190 -13.36 11.78 2.88
N GLY A 191 -12.97 12.50 1.84
CA GLY A 191 -13.41 12.19 0.48
C GLY A 191 -13.06 10.74 0.14
N GLU A 192 -13.94 10.10 -0.63
CA GLU A 192 -13.62 8.86 -1.33
C GLU A 192 -12.31 9.07 -2.11
N GLY A 193 -11.37 8.13 -2.02
CA GLY A 193 -10.06 8.20 -2.69
C GLY A 193 -8.87 8.71 -1.86
N LYS A 194 -9.04 9.05 -0.56
CA LYS A 194 -7.91 9.39 0.33
C LYS A 194 -7.39 8.20 1.13
N VAL A 195 -6.08 8.11 1.33
CA VAL A 195 -5.44 7.05 2.13
C VAL A 195 -5.67 7.32 3.61
N CYS A 196 -5.16 8.46 4.08
CA CYS A 196 -5.24 8.97 5.45
C CYS A 196 -4.85 10.45 5.39
N ALA A 197 -5.48 11.34 6.17
CA ALA A 197 -4.99 12.71 6.21
C ALA A 197 -3.78 12.79 7.12
N TYR A 198 -2.90 13.70 6.76
CA TYR A 198 -1.61 13.80 7.38
C TYR A 198 -1.67 14.10 8.88
N ASP A 199 -2.63 14.91 9.35
CA ASP A 199 -2.83 15.18 10.79
C ASP A 199 -3.15 13.90 11.61
N LYS A 200 -3.94 12.99 11.03
CA LYS A 200 -4.21 11.68 11.65
C LYS A 200 -3.00 10.76 11.57
N PHE A 201 -2.24 10.82 10.48
CA PHE A 201 -0.99 10.07 10.35
C PHE A 201 0.04 10.51 11.41
N LEU A 202 0.25 11.81 11.61
CA LEU A 202 1.11 12.35 12.67
C LEU A 202 0.61 11.93 14.06
N SER A 203 -0.71 11.94 14.29
CA SER A 203 -1.30 11.41 15.53
C SER A 203 -0.96 9.93 15.76
N ALA A 204 -0.93 9.12 14.69
CA ALA A 204 -0.52 7.72 14.75
C ALA A 204 0.98 7.57 15.02
N LEU A 205 1.84 8.43 14.45
CA LEU A 205 3.27 8.48 14.79
C LEU A 205 3.50 8.80 16.26
N ASN A 206 2.79 9.77 16.82
CA ASN A 206 2.87 10.07 18.25
C ASN A 206 2.46 8.87 19.12
N ALA A 207 1.42 8.13 18.72
CA ALA A 207 1.01 6.92 19.40
C ALA A 207 2.08 5.81 19.34
N ILE A 208 2.84 5.73 18.24
CA ILE A 208 3.97 4.80 18.10
C ILE A 208 5.09 5.17 19.08
N LEU A 209 5.45 6.45 19.18
CA LEU A 209 6.51 6.93 20.09
C LEU A 209 6.16 6.68 21.56
N LYS A 210 4.90 6.87 21.94
CA LYS A 210 4.42 6.58 23.30
C LYS A 210 4.54 5.10 23.70
N HIS A 211 4.84 4.20 22.78
CA HIS A 211 5.04 2.79 23.10
C HIS A 211 6.40 2.58 23.76
N SER A 212 6.42 1.99 24.96
CA SER A 212 7.63 1.73 25.75
C SER A 212 8.65 0.77 25.11
N ASN A 213 8.33 0.17 23.96
CA ASN A 213 9.16 -0.86 23.35
C ASN A 213 9.88 -0.28 22.13
N CYS A 214 11.19 -0.07 22.22
CA CYS A 214 12.01 0.46 21.12
C CYS A 214 11.91 -0.40 19.85
N GLN A 215 11.78 -1.74 19.98
CA GLN A 215 11.57 -2.63 18.82
C GLN A 215 10.24 -2.36 18.11
N TYR A 216 9.22 -1.87 18.83
CA TYR A 216 7.96 -1.46 18.23
C TYR A 216 8.14 -0.24 17.33
N VAL A 217 8.97 0.73 17.73
CA VAL A 217 9.30 1.93 16.95
C VAL A 217 10.16 1.57 15.74
N LEU A 218 11.21 0.76 15.95
CA LEU A 218 12.10 0.29 14.87
C LEU A 218 11.34 -0.39 13.73
N ARG A 219 10.36 -1.26 14.04
CA ARG A 219 9.51 -1.92 13.02
C ARG A 219 8.58 -0.97 12.25
N ARG A 220 8.55 0.32 12.60
CA ARG A 220 7.69 1.35 12.00
C ARG A 220 8.49 2.55 11.52
N ILE A 221 9.81 2.41 11.43
CA ILE A 221 10.72 3.48 11.06
C ILE A 221 10.40 4.08 9.68
N ASP A 222 9.84 3.28 8.77
CA ASP A 222 9.42 3.76 7.44
C ASP A 222 8.27 4.77 7.49
N PHE A 223 7.45 4.80 8.55
CA PHE A 223 6.46 5.86 8.69
C PHE A 223 7.11 7.21 9.03
N PHE A 224 8.27 7.21 9.69
CA PHE A 224 9.06 8.43 9.88
C PHE A 224 9.78 8.82 8.60
N ARG A 225 10.24 7.87 7.76
CA ARG A 225 10.68 8.21 6.39
C ARG A 225 9.57 8.92 5.61
N LEU A 226 8.37 8.35 5.65
CA LEU A 226 7.21 8.93 4.97
C LEU A 226 6.86 10.33 5.49
N SER A 227 7.04 10.65 6.77
CA SER A 227 6.82 12.03 7.25
C SER A 227 7.82 13.04 6.69
N VAL A 228 9.03 12.62 6.32
CA VAL A 228 9.98 13.49 5.59
C VAL A 228 9.48 13.78 4.18
N TYR A 229 8.99 12.77 3.45
CA TYR A 229 8.38 12.99 2.15
C TYR A 229 7.17 13.94 2.26
N LEU A 230 6.32 13.72 3.26
CA LEU A 230 5.09 14.49 3.44
C LEU A 230 5.26 15.81 4.21
N TYR A 231 6.49 16.24 4.49
CA TYR A 231 6.80 17.42 5.31
C TYR A 231 6.02 18.68 4.88
N GLU A 232 6.04 18.98 3.59
CA GLU A 232 5.38 20.14 2.96
C GLU A 232 3.87 20.23 3.22
N LEU A 233 3.22 19.11 3.55
CA LEU A 233 1.79 19.14 3.88
C LEU A 233 1.51 19.79 5.22
N PHE A 234 2.39 19.61 6.22
CA PHE A 234 2.20 20.20 7.55
C PHE A 234 3.52 20.34 8.34
N PRO A 235 4.41 21.28 7.96
CA PRO A 235 5.75 21.41 8.56
C PRO A 235 5.74 21.45 10.09
N GLN A 236 4.93 22.35 10.68
CA GLN A 236 4.82 22.50 12.13
C GLN A 236 4.45 21.18 12.84
N GLY A 237 3.46 20.45 12.32
CA GLY A 237 3.05 19.18 12.93
C GLY A 237 4.11 18.09 12.77
N THR A 238 4.85 18.11 11.65
CA THR A 238 5.97 17.20 11.43
C THR A 238 7.12 17.50 12.38
N ASP A 239 7.47 18.77 12.55
CA ASP A 239 8.49 19.25 13.47
C ASP A 239 8.20 18.83 14.92
N GLU A 240 6.94 18.99 15.37
CA GLU A 240 6.49 18.53 16.69
C GLU A 240 6.67 17.02 16.87
N ILE A 241 6.40 16.20 15.85
CA ILE A 241 6.59 14.75 15.92
C ILE A 241 8.07 14.39 15.97
N TRP A 242 8.91 15.06 15.19
CA TRP A 242 10.35 14.82 15.19
C TRP A 242 11.03 15.27 16.49
N ASP A 243 10.55 16.35 17.10
CA ASP A 243 10.95 16.76 18.45
C ASP A 243 10.67 15.66 19.49
N ILE A 244 9.46 15.11 19.49
CA ILE A 244 9.08 14.00 20.37
C ILE A 244 9.94 12.76 20.07
N PHE A 245 10.17 12.45 18.80
CA PHE A 245 10.96 11.29 18.40
C PHE A 245 12.41 11.42 18.86
N PHE A 246 13.03 12.57 18.62
CA PHE A 246 14.38 12.87 19.06
C PHE A 246 14.49 12.82 20.59
N SER A 247 13.54 13.43 21.30
CA SER A 247 13.53 13.44 22.78
C SER A 247 13.45 12.04 23.39
N GLN A 248 12.79 11.09 22.73
CA GLN A 248 12.60 9.72 23.26
C GLN A 248 13.64 8.73 22.73
N HIS A 249 14.12 8.93 21.50
CA HIS A 249 15.00 8.01 20.78
C HIS A 249 16.04 8.76 19.93
N PRO A 250 16.93 9.58 20.54
CA PRO A 250 17.79 10.53 19.82
C PRO A 250 18.69 9.86 18.79
N ALA A 251 19.38 8.79 19.18
CA ALA A 251 20.26 8.03 18.29
C ALA A 251 19.53 7.45 17.06
N LEU A 252 18.28 7.01 17.21
CA LEU A 252 17.48 6.47 16.10
C LEU A 252 16.91 7.57 15.21
N ALA A 253 16.46 8.68 15.79
CA ALA A 253 16.00 9.83 15.03
C ALA A 253 17.14 10.42 14.20
N LEU A 254 18.33 10.59 14.79
CA LEU A 254 19.51 11.09 14.09
C LEU A 254 20.02 10.13 13.02
N SER A 255 20.05 8.83 13.28
CA SER A 255 20.48 7.87 12.25
C SER A 255 19.55 7.89 11.04
N LEU A 256 18.24 8.02 11.27
CA LEU A 256 17.26 8.16 10.20
C LEU A 256 17.40 9.48 9.44
N LEU A 257 17.56 10.61 10.14
CA LEU A 257 17.77 11.91 9.49
C LEU A 257 19.08 11.91 8.70
N LYS A 258 20.16 11.27 9.18
CA LYS A 258 21.41 11.11 8.41
C LYS A 258 21.18 10.35 7.11
N GLU A 259 20.51 9.20 7.19
CA GLU A 259 20.16 8.41 6.01
C GLU A 259 19.33 9.23 5.00
N MET A 260 18.31 9.96 5.47
CA MET A 260 17.45 10.77 4.61
C MET A 260 18.14 12.03 4.09
N PHE A 261 19.19 12.53 4.75
CA PHE A 261 19.99 13.66 4.29
C PHE A 261 20.94 13.29 3.14
N GLU A 262 21.32 12.03 3.04
CA GLU A 262 22.12 11.48 1.94
C GLU A 262 21.26 11.15 0.70
N HIS A 263 19.95 11.44 0.77
CA HIS A 263 18.99 11.11 -0.28
C HIS A 263 19.26 11.86 -1.59
N PRO A 264 19.12 11.22 -2.78
CA PRO A 264 19.44 11.84 -4.06
C PRO A 264 18.50 13.00 -4.48
N ARG A 265 17.31 13.09 -3.86
CA ARG A 265 16.32 14.14 -4.17
C ARG A 265 16.51 15.34 -3.26
N SER A 266 16.72 16.54 -3.84
CA SER A 266 16.94 17.78 -3.09
C SER A 266 15.82 18.08 -2.11
N LEU A 267 14.55 17.99 -2.53
CA LEU A 267 13.41 18.26 -1.64
C LEU A 267 13.48 17.45 -0.33
N ILE A 268 13.89 16.18 -0.41
CA ILE A 268 14.02 15.33 0.78
C ILE A 268 15.14 15.83 1.68
N ARG A 269 16.28 16.24 1.11
CA ARG A 269 17.39 16.83 1.87
C ARG A 269 16.99 18.17 2.50
N ASP A 270 16.23 18.99 1.78
CA ASP A 270 15.72 20.28 2.24
C ASP A 270 14.76 20.09 3.42
N ASN A 271 13.80 19.18 3.31
CA ASN A 271 12.87 18.83 4.40
C ASN A 271 13.64 18.32 5.65
N VAL A 272 14.69 17.51 5.46
CA VAL A 272 15.54 17.06 6.57
C VAL A 272 16.31 18.22 7.20
N ALA A 273 16.82 19.16 6.40
CA ALA A 273 17.52 20.33 6.88
C ALA A 273 16.60 21.21 7.75
N ASP A 274 15.35 21.39 7.34
CA ASP A 274 14.36 22.14 8.12
C ASP A 274 14.05 21.45 9.46
N ILE A 275 13.82 20.13 9.44
CA ILE A 275 13.64 19.34 10.67
C ILE A 275 14.84 19.48 11.61
N LEU A 276 16.07 19.35 11.09
CA LEU A 276 17.29 19.49 11.87
C LEU A 276 17.48 20.90 12.43
N SER A 277 17.14 21.92 11.66
CA SER A 277 17.17 23.32 12.10
C SER A 277 16.23 23.55 13.28
N ASN A 278 14.99 23.03 13.20
CA ASN A 278 14.04 23.10 14.31
C ASN A 278 14.55 22.34 15.55
N LEU A 279 15.07 21.12 15.38
CA LEU A 279 15.66 20.36 16.49
C LEU A 279 16.82 21.12 17.15
N ARG A 280 17.67 21.81 16.39
CA ARG A 280 18.78 22.61 16.96
C ARG A 280 18.29 23.81 17.74
N ALA A 281 17.21 24.45 17.29
CA ALA A 281 16.60 25.55 18.03
C ALA A 281 16.09 25.09 19.41
N LEU A 282 15.56 23.86 19.50
CA LEU A 282 15.00 23.30 20.73
C LEU A 282 16.04 22.61 21.62
N HIS A 283 17.01 21.91 21.02
CA HIS A 283 17.96 21.00 21.67
C HIS A 283 19.42 21.37 21.42
N GLY A 284 19.75 22.63 21.09
CA GLY A 284 21.09 23.04 20.62
C GLY A 284 22.29 22.74 21.53
N ASN A 285 22.07 22.30 22.76
CA ASN A 285 23.12 21.83 23.68
C ASN A 285 23.37 20.31 23.57
N ASP A 286 22.60 19.59 22.77
CA ASP A 286 22.75 18.14 22.60
C ASP A 286 23.98 17.82 21.74
N PRO A 287 24.97 17.08 22.29
CA PRO A 287 26.22 16.80 21.59
C PRO A 287 26.03 15.88 20.37
N GLU A 288 25.01 15.02 20.35
CA GLU A 288 24.74 14.15 19.19
C GLU A 288 24.19 14.98 18.02
N LEU A 289 23.33 15.96 18.31
CA LEU A 289 22.80 16.88 17.30
C LEU A 289 23.86 17.85 16.76
N ALA A 290 24.74 18.33 17.64
CA ALA A 290 25.87 19.18 17.26
C ALA A 290 26.90 18.47 16.35
N SER A 291 26.95 17.13 16.40
CA SER A 291 27.84 16.32 15.54
C SER A 291 27.39 16.24 14.08
N PHE A 292 26.18 16.67 13.76
CA PHE A 292 25.65 16.65 12.40
C PHE A 292 26.21 17.84 11.61
N ASP A 293 27.03 17.60 10.58
CA ASP A 293 27.60 18.69 9.76
C ASP A 293 26.62 19.10 8.65
N LEU A 294 25.98 20.26 8.79
CA LEU A 294 25.16 20.87 7.72
C LEU A 294 25.99 21.77 6.80
N SER A 295 27.26 22.05 7.11
CA SER A 295 28.05 23.06 6.40
C SER A 295 28.32 22.72 4.94
N SER A 296 28.35 21.43 4.59
CA SER A 296 28.51 20.96 3.22
C SER A 296 27.26 21.28 2.37
N TYR A 297 26.07 21.07 2.94
CA TYR A 297 24.79 21.35 2.30
C TYR A 297 24.51 22.86 2.24
N GLU A 298 24.77 23.61 3.30
CA GLU A 298 24.64 25.08 3.29
C GLU A 298 25.50 25.73 2.20
N ARG A 299 26.70 25.17 1.95
CA ARG A 299 27.57 25.55 0.84
C ARG A 299 26.96 25.19 -0.52
N GLU A 300 26.39 23.99 -0.66
CA GLU A 300 25.72 23.54 -1.90
C GLU A 300 24.54 24.45 -2.25
N VAL A 301 23.65 24.73 -1.30
CA VAL A 301 22.50 25.63 -1.48
C VAL A 301 22.95 27.05 -1.82
N SER A 302 23.97 27.56 -1.11
CA SER A 302 24.54 28.88 -1.39
C SER A 302 25.14 28.97 -2.81
N GLN A 303 25.77 27.90 -3.29
CA GLN A 303 26.31 27.81 -4.65
C GLN A 303 25.19 27.78 -5.71
N GLN A 304 24.14 27.00 -5.47
CA GLN A 304 22.97 26.92 -6.35
C GLN A 304 22.25 28.28 -6.43
N PHE A 305 22.03 28.94 -5.30
CA PHE A 305 21.41 30.26 -5.26
C PHE A 305 22.22 31.30 -6.04
N ARG A 306 23.56 31.33 -5.88
CA ARG A 306 24.44 32.20 -6.66
C ARG A 306 24.35 31.92 -8.17
N THR A 307 24.25 30.65 -8.55
CA THR A 307 24.11 30.24 -9.95
C THR A 307 22.79 30.72 -10.55
N ILE A 308 21.68 30.56 -9.82
CA ILE A 308 20.36 31.05 -10.24
C ILE A 308 20.36 32.58 -10.34
N CYS A 309 20.90 33.29 -9.37
CA CYS A 309 21.02 34.75 -9.44
C CYS A 309 21.83 35.20 -10.67
N SER A 310 22.94 34.52 -10.99
CA SER A 310 23.73 34.80 -12.20
C SER A 310 22.92 34.58 -13.48
N GLN A 311 22.19 33.47 -13.57
CA GLN A 311 21.35 33.16 -14.73
C GLN A 311 20.19 34.14 -14.90
N ILE A 312 19.60 34.60 -13.79
CA ILE A 312 18.56 35.63 -13.82
C ILE A 312 19.15 36.95 -14.30
N SER A 313 20.31 37.36 -13.79
CA SER A 313 20.99 38.58 -14.25
C SER A 313 21.29 38.56 -15.76
N GLU A 314 21.74 37.43 -16.30
CA GLU A 314 21.99 37.25 -17.75
C GLU A 314 20.71 37.32 -18.62
N ILE A 315 19.53 37.09 -18.06
CA ILE A 315 18.24 37.21 -18.78
C ILE A 315 17.77 38.67 -18.84
N PHE A 316 18.20 39.50 -17.88
CA PHE A 316 17.77 40.88 -17.74
C PHE A 316 18.79 41.92 -18.26
N ASP A 317 19.94 41.46 -18.76
CA ASP A 317 20.95 42.23 -19.50
C ASP A 317 20.84 42.01 -21.02
#